data_AF-A0A7C5LKM3-F1
#
_entry.id   AF-A0A7C5LKM3-F1
#
_cell.length_a   1.000
_cell.length_b   1.000
_cell.length_c   1.000
_cell.angle_alpha   90.00
_cell.angle_beta   90.00
_cell.angle_gamma   90.00
#
_symmetry.space_group_name_H-M   'P 1'
#
loop_
_entity.id
_entity.type
_entity.pdbx_description
1 polymer ?
#
loop_
_entity_poly.entity_id
_entity_poly.type
_entity_poly.pdbx_seq_one_letter_code
_entity_poly.pdbx_strand_id
1 'polypeptide(L)' 'MRRYGRRWKIERLWAWLQNYRRILVRHERSAENYHGFVLLGYLLILVRAYL' A
#
# COMPACT_ATOMS: atom_id res chain seq x y z
N MET A 1 1.18 -11.25 -25.07
CA MET A 1 0.64 -10.94 -23.73
C MET A 1 1.51 -11.52 -22.59
N ARG A 2 2.82 -11.24 -22.53
CA ARG A 2 3.74 -11.74 -21.47
C ARG A 2 4.20 -10.66 -20.47
N ARG A 3 3.73 -9.42 -20.60
CA ARG A 3 4.12 -8.27 -19.75
C ARG A 3 3.36 -8.18 -18.41
N TYR A 4 2.21 -8.85 -18.28
CA TYR A 4 1.36 -8.78 -17.07
C TYR A 4 1.90 -9.63 -15.90
N GLY A 5 2.63 -10.71 -16.19
CA GLY A 5 3.18 -11.61 -15.16
C GLY A 5 4.31 -11.02 -14.31
N ARG A 6 4.74 -9.78 -14.55
CA ARG A 6 5.80 -9.12 -13.75
C ARG A 6 5.25 -8.06 -12.79
N ARG A 7 4.02 -7.58 -13.02
CA ARG A 7 3.38 -6.52 -12.22
C ARG A 7 2.50 -7.04 -11.09
N TRP A 8 2.15 -8.32 -11.09
CA TRP A 8 1.25 -8.90 -10.08
C TRP A 8 1.71 -8.66 -8.64
N LYS A 9 3.03 -8.64 -8.36
CA LYS A 9 3.55 -8.37 -7.01
C LYS A 9 3.25 -6.94 -6.57
N ILE A 10 3.44 -5.99 -7.50
CA ILE A 10 3.20 -4.57 -7.27
C ILE A 10 1.69 -4.32 -7.14
N GLU A 11 0.89 -4.84 -8.06
CA GLU A 11 -0.58 -4.73 -8.03
C GLU A 11 -1.17 -5.35 -6.76
N ARG A 12 -0.65 -6.50 -6.31
CA ARG A 12 -1.05 -7.13 -5.05
C ARG A 12 -0.71 -6.27 -3.84
N LEU A 13 0.47 -5.65 -3.82
CA LEU A 13 0.85 -4.72 -2.75
C LEU A 13 -0.06 -3.48 -2.76
N TRP A 14 -0.37 -2.93 -3.93
CA TRP A 14 -1.34 -1.83 -4.04
C TRP A 14 -2.75 -2.25 -3.61
N ALA A 15 -3.19 -3.47 -3.91
CA ALA A 15 -4.47 -4.00 -3.43
C ALA A 15 -4.49 -4.16 -1.89
N TRP A 16 -3.38 -4.56 -1.27
CA TRP A 16 -3.25 -4.58 0.19
C TRP A 16 -3.27 -3.17 0.79
N LEU A 17 -2.54 -2.23 0.19
CA LEU A 17 -2.53 -0.82 0.60
C LEU A 17 -3.92 -0.19 0.46
N GLN A 18 -4.66 -0.49 -0.61
CA GLN A 18 -6.01 -0.01 -0.82
C GLN A 18 -7.05 -0.60 0.14
N ASN A 19 -6.81 -1.80 0.70
CA ASN A 19 -7.68 -2.36 1.74
C ASN A 19 -7.64 -1.54 3.04
N TYR A 20 -6.56 -0.81 3.31
CA TYR A 20 -6.52 0.12 4.42
C TYR A 20 -7.36 1.36 4.07
N ARG A 21 -8.63 1.36 4.49
CA ARG A 21 -9.57 2.48 4.29
C ARG A 21 -8.98 3.84 4.66
N ARG A 22 -8.07 3.89 5.64
CA ARG A 22 -7.40 5.12 6.10
C ARG A 22 -6.41 5.71 5.08
N ILE A 23 -5.80 4.88 4.23
CA ILE A 23 -4.92 5.33 3.13
C ILE A 23 -5.77 5.74 1.91
N LEU A 24 -6.88 5.03 1.66
CA LEU A 24 -7.70 5.24 0.47
C LEU A 24 -8.54 6.52 0.53
N VAL A 25 -8.95 6.90 1.73
CA VAL A 25 -9.77 8.09 2.00
C VAL A 25 -8.86 9.32 1.92
N ARG A 26 -8.78 9.89 0.71
CA ARG A 26 -8.09 11.15 0.35
C ARG A 26 -8.77 12.38 0.99
N HIS A 27 -9.06 12.33 2.28
CA HIS A 27 -9.58 13.47 3.05
C HIS A 27 -8.49 14.23 3.79
N GLU A 28 -7.25 13.74 3.79
CA GLU A 28 -6.12 14.44 4.39
C GLU A 28 -5.59 15.54 3.48
N ARG A 29 -5.73 16.78 3.96
CA ARG A 29 -5.30 18.01 3.28
C ARG A 29 -3.77 18.13 3.19
N SER A 30 -3.05 17.40 4.05
CA SER A 30 -1.58 17.40 4.12
C SER A 30 -1.02 16.13 3.52
N ALA A 31 -0.18 16.27 2.50
CA ALA A 31 0.49 15.15 1.83
C ALA A 31 1.44 14.37 2.77
N GLU A 32 1.97 15.03 3.81
CA GLU A 32 2.83 14.39 4.83
C GLU A 32 2.10 13.31 5.64
N ASN A 33 0.86 13.57 6.07
CA ASN A 33 0.09 12.59 6.84
C ASN A 33 -0.24 11.37 5.98
N TYR A 34 -0.63 11.60 4.72
CA TYR A 34 -0.82 10.53 3.74
C TYR A 34 0.46 9.72 3.54
N HIS A 35 1.61 10.38 3.41
CA HIS A 35 2.90 9.69 3.28
C HIS A 35 3.22 8.83 4.52
N GLY A 36 2.97 9.36 5.73
CA GLY A 36 3.14 8.61 6.98
C GLY A 36 2.24 7.37 7.05
N PHE A 37 0.98 7.48 6.66
CA PHE A 37 0.06 6.32 6.63
C PHE A 37 0.46 5.28 5.59
N VAL A 38 0.96 5.71 4.42
CA VAL A 38 1.51 4.80 3.41
C VAL A 38 2.73 4.05 3.97
N LEU A 39 3.67 4.74 4.64
CA LEU A 39 4.83 4.12 5.28
C LEU A 39 4.43 3.12 6.38
N LEU A 40 3.43 3.45 7.19
CA LEU A 40 2.87 2.52 8.18
C LEU A 40 2.26 1.28 7.53
N GLY A 41 1.56 1.43 6.40
CA GLY A 41 1.04 0.31 5.62
C GLY A 41 2.15 -0.62 5.11
N TYR A 42 3.26 -0.07 4.62
CA TYR A 42 4.44 -0.85 4.24
C TYR A 42 5.05 -1.60 5.42
N LEU A 43 5.18 -0.94 6.58
CA LEU A 43 5.73 -1.56 7.78
C LEU A 43 4.88 -2.75 8.25
N LEU A 44 3.55 -2.62 8.25
CA LEU A 44 2.64 -3.72 8.62
C LEU A 44 2.76 -4.92 7.69
N ILE A 45 2.88 -4.69 6.38
CA ILE A 45 3.08 -5.75 5.39
C ILE A 45 4.43 -6.44 5.63
N LEU A 46 5.50 -5.69 5.90
CA LEU A 46 6.82 -6.23 6.21
C LEU A 46 6.82 -7.07 7.49
N VAL A 47 6.23 -6.56 8.57
CA VAL A 47 6.12 -7.30 9.84
C VAL A 47 5.34 -8.60 9.64
N ARG A 48 4.21 -8.57 8.92
CA ARG A 48 3.41 -9.77 8.61
C ARG A 48 4.11 -10.77 7.68
N ALA A 49 5.09 -10.33 6.90
CA ALA A 49 5.88 -11.22 6.05
C ALA A 49 7.07 -11.84 6.78
N TYR A 50 7.57 -11.17 7.83
CA TYR A 50 8.73 -11.59 8.60
C TYR A 50 8.37 -12.45 9.83
N LEU A 51 7.18 -12.23 10.40
CA LEU A 51 6.62 -12.95 11.55
C LEU A 51 5.62 -14.01 11.10
#